data_AF-A0A1V0HTW9-F1
#
_entry.id   AF-A0A1V0HTW9-F1
#
_cell.length_a   1.000
_cell.length_b   1.000
_cell.length_c   1.000
_cell.angle_alpha   90.00
_cell.angle_beta   90.00
_cell.angle_gamma   90.00
#
_symmetry.space_group_name_H-M   'P 1'
#
loop_
_entity.id
_entity.type
_entity.pdbx_description
1 polymer ?
#
loop_
_entity_poly.entity_id
_entity_poly.type
_entity_poly.pdbx_seq_one_letter_code
_entity_poly.pdbx_strand_id
1 'polypeptide(L)'
;MLRILALALSLAISACDSPGPDYAGIPPVRVEVDGSTFAVRRKGLEAQAIRLNREYRKGAMLRAFRAIETATGCAIRPDTLSGDPAMAYARLTCSGP
;
A
#
# COMPACT_ATOMS: atom_id res chain seq x y z
N MET A 1 24.00 18.06 18.62
CA MET A 1 23.97 16.58 18.54
C MET A 1 22.56 16.01 18.71
N LEU A 2 21.81 16.31 19.79
CA LEU A 2 20.43 15.81 19.98
C LEU A 2 19.45 16.17 18.85
N ARG A 3 19.54 17.38 18.28
CA ARG A 3 18.71 17.82 17.13
C ARG A 3 18.99 17.02 15.85
N ILE A 4 20.25 16.66 15.60
CA ILE A 4 20.65 15.87 14.43
C ILE A 4 20.18 14.42 14.60
N LEU A 5 20.30 13.88 15.81
CA LEU A 5 19.80 12.55 16.15
C LEU A 5 18.26 12.47 16.03
N ALA A 6 17.54 13.49 16.50
CA ALA A 6 16.08 13.57 16.38
C ALA A 6 15.64 13.66 14.91
N LEU A 7 16.36 14.44 14.09
CA LEU A 7 16.09 14.55 12.65
C LEU A 7 16.35 13.20 11.95
N ALA A 8 17.50 12.57 12.19
CA ALA A 8 17.83 11.26 11.63
C ALA A 8 16.81 10.18 12.02
N LEU A 9 16.35 10.18 13.27
CA LEU A 9 15.33 9.25 13.76
C LEU A 9 13.96 9.49 13.11
N SER A 10 13.58 10.75 12.89
CA SER A 10 12.32 11.09 12.20
C SER A 10 12.31 10.61 10.74
N LEU A 11 13.46 10.70 10.05
CA LEU A 11 13.61 10.18 8.68
C LEU A 11 13.62 8.64 8.63
N ALA A 12 14.13 7.98 9.66
CA ALA A 12 14.13 6.52 9.71
C ALA A 12 12.72 5.94 9.86
N ILE A 13 11.83 6.64 10.58
CA ILE A 13 10.45 6.17 10.81
C ILE A 13 9.56 6.40 9.58
N SER A 14 9.84 7.42 8.75
CA SER A 14 9.07 7.66 7.53
C SER A 14 9.34 6.65 6.41
N ALA A 15 10.45 5.89 6.47
CA ALA A 15 10.83 4.92 5.45
C ALA A 15 9.89 3.69 5.37
N CYS A 16 9.04 3.44 6.38
CA CYS A 16 8.11 2.30 6.37
C CYS A 16 6.96 2.45 5.37
N ASP A 17 6.71 3.65 4.83
CA ASP A 17 5.66 3.91 3.83
C ASP A 17 6.25 4.72 2.66
N SER A 18 7.26 4.14 2.01
CA SER A 18 7.91 4.72 0.84
C SER A 18 7.25 4.21 -0.44
N PRO A 19 6.33 4.98 -1.07
CA PRO A 19 5.69 4.57 -2.32
C PRO A 19 6.69 4.43 -3.47
N GLY A 20 6.28 3.67 -4.49
CA GLY A 20 7.01 3.65 -5.75
C GLY A 20 7.01 5.05 -6.40
N PRO A 21 8.00 5.39 -7.25
CA PRO A 21 8.11 6.73 -7.84
C PRO A 21 6.81 7.20 -8.53
N ASP A 22 6.10 6.29 -9.19
CA ASP A 22 4.83 6.57 -9.86
C ASP A 22 3.68 6.96 -8.92
N TYR A 23 3.78 6.60 -7.64
CA TYR A 23 2.78 6.85 -6.61
C TYR A 23 3.22 7.93 -5.62
N ALA A 24 4.39 8.54 -5.86
CA ALA A 24 4.91 9.62 -5.03
C ALA A 24 3.94 10.81 -5.01
N GLY A 25 3.75 11.40 -3.82
CA GLY A 25 2.83 12.53 -3.63
C GLY A 25 1.34 12.16 -3.57
N ILE A 26 0.97 10.90 -3.82
CA ILE A 26 -0.42 10.44 -3.65
C ILE A 26 -0.65 10.09 -2.17
N PRO A 27 -1.60 10.75 -1.49
CA PRO A 27 -1.93 10.41 -0.11
C PRO A 27 -2.50 8.98 -0.02
N PRO A 28 -2.05 8.16 0.95
CA PRO A 28 -2.56 6.80 1.10
C PRO A 28 -3.92 6.77 1.79
N VAL A 29 -4.77 5.83 1.38
CA VAL A 29 -5.90 5.33 2.15
C VAL A 29 -5.41 4.18 3.01
N ARG A 30 -5.59 4.27 4.34
CA ARG A 30 -5.23 3.18 5.26
C ARG A 30 -6.37 2.19 5.36
N VAL A 31 -6.08 0.93 5.11
CA VAL A 31 -7.04 -0.17 5.25
C VAL A 31 -6.44 -1.26 6.11
N GLU A 32 -7.21 -1.73 7.08
CA GLU A 32 -6.87 -2.91 7.86
C GLU A 32 -7.68 -4.11 7.36
N VAL A 33 -7.00 -5.21 7.06
CA VAL A 33 -7.61 -6.46 6.63
C VAL A 33 -7.01 -7.58 7.47
N ASP A 34 -7.84 -8.26 8.27
CA ASP A 34 -7.46 -9.41 9.09
C ASP A 34 -6.14 -9.21 9.89
N GLY A 35 -5.98 -8.02 10.50
CA GLY A 35 -4.81 -7.62 11.30
C GLY A 35 -3.59 -7.14 10.50
N SER A 36 -3.69 -7.02 9.17
CA SER A 36 -2.68 -6.42 8.31
C SER A 36 -3.09 -5.01 7.93
N THR A 37 -2.21 -4.03 8.15
CA THR A 37 -2.45 -2.63 7.80
C THR A 37 -1.77 -2.30 6.49
N PHE A 38 -2.51 -1.78 5.53
CA PHE A 38 -2.00 -1.36 4.22
C PHE A 38 -2.20 0.14 4.00
N ALA A 39 -1.19 0.79 3.45
CA ALA A 39 -1.30 2.08 2.78
C ALA A 39 -1.57 1.85 1.30
N VAL A 40 -2.79 2.16 0.84
CA VAL A 40 -3.19 1.99 -0.55
C VAL A 40 -3.20 3.33 -1.26
N ARG A 41 -2.59 3.39 -2.45
CA ARG A 41 -2.56 4.56 -3.33
C ARG A 41 -3.10 4.16 -4.69
N ARG A 42 -3.98 5.01 -5.24
CA ARG A 42 -4.57 4.81 -6.57
C ARG A 42 -4.07 5.89 -7.52
N LYS A 43 -3.64 5.47 -8.71
CA LYS A 43 -3.27 6.33 -9.85
C LYS A 43 -4.11 5.90 -11.04
N GLY A 44 -5.19 6.62 -11.34
CA GLY A 44 -6.09 6.28 -12.44
C GLY A 44 -6.71 4.89 -12.28
N LEU A 45 -6.29 3.92 -13.11
CA LEU A 45 -6.71 2.52 -13.08
C LEU A 45 -5.62 1.58 -12.53
N GLU A 46 -4.66 2.11 -11.79
CA GLU A 46 -3.63 1.34 -11.12
C GLU A 46 -3.66 1.63 -9.62
N ALA A 47 -3.26 0.63 -8.83
CA ALA A 47 -3.15 0.75 -7.39
C ALA A 47 -1.86 0.10 -6.88
N GLN A 48 -1.30 0.71 -5.84
CA GLN A 48 -0.22 0.18 -5.02
C GLN A 48 -0.73 0.01 -3.59
N ALA A 49 -0.41 -1.10 -2.95
CA ALA A 49 -0.64 -1.35 -1.53
C ALA A 49 0.67 -1.71 -0.82
N ILE A 50 1.05 -0.92 0.18
CA ILE A 50 2.23 -1.15 1.02
C ILE A 50 1.77 -1.63 2.40
N ARG A 51 2.30 -2.75 2.87
CA ARG A 51 2.03 -3.24 4.22
C ARG A 51 2.84 -2.44 5.24
N LEU A 52 2.17 -1.83 6.20
CA LEU A 52 2.77 -0.95 7.21
C LEU A 52 3.21 -1.67 8.47
N ASN A 53 2.63 -2.84 8.77
CA ASN A 53 2.98 -3.62 9.94
C ASN A 53 3.80 -4.87 9.59
N ARG A 54 4.65 -5.28 10.53
CA ARG A 54 5.46 -6.50 10.40
C ARG A 54 4.60 -7.71 10.73
N GLU A 55 4.51 -8.64 9.80
CA GLU A 55 3.88 -9.94 10.00
C GLU A 55 4.50 -11.00 9.08
N TYR A 56 4.35 -12.27 9.46
CA TYR A 56 4.91 -13.43 8.73
C TYR A 56 3.85 -14.48 8.35
N ARG A 57 2.57 -14.11 8.42
CA ARG A 57 1.47 -15.02 8.10
C ARG A 57 1.32 -15.17 6.59
N LYS A 58 1.02 -16.38 6.14
CA LYS A 58 0.65 -16.65 4.74
C LYS A 58 -0.58 -15.81 4.33
N GLY A 59 -0.76 -15.62 3.03
CA GLY A 59 -1.94 -14.93 2.48
C GLY A 59 -1.90 -13.40 2.51
N ALA A 60 -0.74 -12.78 2.77
CA ALA A 60 -0.60 -11.33 2.74
C ALA A 60 -1.01 -10.72 1.38
N MET A 61 -0.73 -11.41 0.26
CA MET A 61 -1.17 -10.99 -1.07
C MET A 61 -2.69 -10.96 -1.21
N LEU A 62 -3.41 -11.92 -0.63
CA LEU A 62 -4.88 -11.93 -0.64
C LEU A 62 -5.46 -10.78 0.21
N ARG A 63 -4.80 -10.45 1.33
CA ARG A 63 -5.19 -9.29 2.14
C ARG A 63 -4.89 -7.97 1.44
N ALA A 64 -3.78 -7.88 0.71
CA ALA A 64 -3.46 -6.73 -0.14
C ALA A 64 -4.49 -6.56 -1.26
N PHE A 65 -4.93 -7.65 -1.91
CA PHE A 65 -6.03 -7.65 -2.87
C PHE A 65 -7.29 -7.00 -2.26
N ARG A 66 -7.75 -7.51 -1.11
CA ARG A 66 -8.93 -6.97 -0.41
C ARG A 66 -8.74 -5.51 -0.02
N ALA A 67 -7.55 -5.13 0.45
CA ALA A 67 -7.23 -3.77 0.82
C ALA A 67 -7.32 -2.83 -0.37
N ILE A 68 -6.83 -3.23 -1.54
CA ILE A 68 -6.91 -2.44 -2.79
C ILE A 68 -8.36 -2.23 -3.20
N GLU A 69 -9.17 -3.29 -3.26
CA GLU A 69 -10.59 -3.15 -3.64
C GLU A 69 -11.36 -2.29 -2.63
N THR A 70 -11.09 -2.48 -1.33
CA THR A 70 -11.72 -1.70 -0.25
C THR A 70 -11.35 -0.21 -0.33
N ALA A 71 -10.07 0.11 -0.52
CA ALA A 71 -9.58 1.48 -0.57
C ALA A 71 -10.03 2.23 -1.83
N THR A 72 -10.16 1.52 -2.95
CA THR A 72 -10.43 2.15 -4.25
C THR A 72 -11.89 2.10 -4.65
N GLY A 73 -12.68 1.19 -4.07
CA GLY A 73 -14.04 0.88 -4.50
C GLY A 73 -14.11 0.21 -5.88
N CYS A 74 -12.98 -0.18 -6.46
CA CYS A 74 -12.88 -0.77 -7.79
C CYS A 74 -12.46 -2.23 -7.71
N ALA A 75 -12.93 -3.04 -8.66
CA ALA A 75 -12.48 -4.42 -8.78
C ALA A 75 -11.06 -4.50 -9.36
N ILE A 76 -10.26 -5.44 -8.87
CA ILE A 76 -8.97 -5.75 -9.49
C ILE A 76 -9.20 -6.53 -10.79
N ARG A 77 -8.48 -6.17 -11.85
CA ARG A 77 -8.47 -6.94 -13.10
C ARG A 77 -7.83 -8.32 -12.85
N PRO A 78 -8.45 -9.41 -13.34
CA PRO A 78 -7.89 -10.76 -13.23
C PRO A 78 -6.43 -10.81 -13.68
N ASP A 79 -5.62 -11.56 -12.94
CA ASP A 79 -4.19 -11.81 -13.23
C ASP A 79 -3.30 -10.56 -13.29
N THR A 80 -3.74 -9.44 -12.70
CA THR A 80 -2.94 -8.19 -12.64
C THR A 80 -2.34 -7.90 -11.26
N LEU A 81 -2.74 -8.66 -10.23
CA LEU A 81 -2.12 -8.57 -8.92
C LEU A 81 -0.68 -9.07 -9.00
N SER A 82 0.27 -8.21 -8.62
CA SER A 82 1.70 -8.49 -8.72
C SER A 82 2.47 -7.85 -7.56
N GLY A 83 3.79 -8.07 -7.51
CA GLY A 83 4.66 -7.62 -6.42
C GLY A 83 4.91 -8.72 -5.40
N ASP A 84 5.00 -8.34 -4.13
CA ASP A 84 5.34 -9.22 -3.02
C ASP A 84 4.48 -8.92 -1.77
N PRO A 85 4.55 -9.75 -0.71
CA PRO A 85 3.76 -9.56 0.50
C PRO A 85 3.85 -8.18 1.16
N ALA A 86 4.97 -7.47 1.02
CA ALA A 86 5.18 -6.15 1.59
C ALA A 86 4.66 -5.03 0.66
N MET A 87 4.73 -5.22 -0.66
CA MET A 87 4.28 -4.24 -1.64
C MET A 87 3.60 -4.92 -2.84
N ALA A 88 2.29 -4.70 -2.97
CA ALA A 88 1.49 -5.23 -4.05
C ALA A 88 1.03 -4.15 -5.03
N TYR A 89 0.84 -4.54 -6.28
CA TYR A 89 0.33 -3.69 -7.36
C TYR A 89 -0.83 -4.37 -8.06
N ALA A 90 -1.79 -3.60 -8.58
CA ALA A 90 -2.89 -4.12 -9.37
C ALA A 90 -3.38 -3.11 -10.41
N ARG A 91 -3.95 -3.63 -11.51
CA ARG A 91 -4.79 -2.82 -12.41
C ARG A 91 -6.24 -2.97 -12.01
N LEU A 92 -7.01 -1.91 -12.17
CA LEU A 92 -8.39 -1.79 -11.70
C LEU A 92 -9.38 -1.69 -12.86
N THR A 93 -10.58 -2.17 -12.62
CA THR A 93 -11.77 -1.86 -13.39
C THR A 93 -12.72 -1.11 -12.48
N CYS A 94 -12.77 0.21 -12.68
CA CYS A 94 -13.73 1.06 -12.00
C CYS A 94 -14.92 1.26 -12.95
N SER A 95 -16.11 0.83 -12.55
CA SER A 95 -17.33 1.34 -13.15
C SER A 95 -17.32 2.85 -12.94
N GLY A 96 -17.44 3.65 -14.01
CA GLY A 96 -17.48 5.11 -13.91
C GLY A 96 -18.63 5.60 -13.02
N PRO A 97 -18.60 6.89 -12.65
CA PRO A 97 -18.91 7.44 -11.33
C PRO A 97 -20.08 6.82 -10.56
#